data_AF-A0A354SC24-F1
#
_entry.id   AF-A0A354SC24-F1
#
_cell.length_a   1.000
_cell.length_b   1.000
_cell.length_c   1.000
_cell.angle_alpha   90.00
_cell.angle_beta   90.00
_cell.angle_gamma   90.00
#
_symmetry.space_group_name_H-M   'P 1'
#
loop_
_entity.id
_entity.type
_entity.pdbx_description
1 polymer ?
#
loop_
_entity_poly.entity_id
_entity_poly.type
_entity_poly.pdbx_seq_one_letter_code
_entity_poly.pdbx_strand_id
1 'polypeptide(L)'
;MANLTALANSTIKGISPGTQVIAASTTTRLASSVASFFGPYASALKSAGYPIDAWTIHTYPAGNQGPSDRYQDVLEWRGVLIEATQNDPAALNKQVWDTEINYGLAGPGPTPHSDFDANTSGQFVARTFVDSVRLGIDATFWYMWTATSYSLLGVQMFNGTTTTIDAYNTTRSWLSGSTLKGCDELNGVIRCYFTGGAGPFYLAMSANDGGATYTKAPTATAVNWLGQPVNATGPVTLASGPVKFTCLPTDMAQCTLGATPSAAVPLPGSGPAITKTITIKVAKGTVNGKPGLVITGKSTGMPGEIVTSFWKQGTQKKFTAGNKATVQADGSFTVGKVTKGAGSAYVQGVGAKSNTASS
;
A
#
# COMPACT_ATOMS: atom_id res chain seq x y z
N MET A 1 2.92 25.45 -2.76
CA MET A 1 3.62 24.37 -3.48
C MET A 1 3.27 24.31 -4.95
N ALA A 2 2.01 24.11 -5.37
CA ALA A 2 1.66 23.98 -6.80
C ALA A 2 2.15 25.13 -7.70
N ASN A 3 2.06 26.40 -7.26
CA ASN A 3 2.60 27.53 -8.04
C ASN A 3 4.12 27.44 -8.24
N LEU A 4 4.86 27.02 -7.21
CA LEU A 4 6.30 26.81 -7.32
C LEU A 4 6.60 25.65 -8.27
N THR A 5 5.83 24.55 -8.21
CA THR A 5 5.94 23.43 -9.14
C THR A 5 5.71 23.88 -10.58
N ALA A 6 4.67 24.69 -10.85
CA ALA A 6 4.37 25.21 -12.18
C ALA A 6 5.49 26.14 -12.71
N LEU A 7 5.98 27.03 -11.85
CA LEU A 7 7.09 27.93 -12.19
C LEU A 7 8.37 27.13 -12.48
N ALA A 8 8.70 26.14 -11.65
CA ALA A 8 9.85 25.28 -11.86
C ALA A 8 9.71 24.49 -13.17
N ASN A 9 8.56 23.87 -13.41
CA ASN A 9 8.31 23.11 -14.63
C ASN A 9 8.50 23.95 -15.90
N SER A 10 7.82 25.09 -15.97
CA SER A 10 7.91 25.99 -17.12
C SER A 10 9.32 26.55 -17.33
N THR A 11 10.01 26.95 -16.26
CA THR A 11 11.39 27.47 -16.35
C THR A 11 12.37 26.39 -16.81
N ILE A 12 12.31 25.19 -16.22
CA ILE A 12 13.19 24.07 -16.56
C ILE A 12 12.93 23.64 -18.01
N LYS A 13 11.67 23.42 -18.39
CA LYS A 13 11.32 22.98 -19.75
C LYS A 13 11.56 24.05 -20.82
N GLY A 14 11.55 25.33 -20.46
CA GLY A 14 11.95 26.41 -21.36
C GLY A 14 13.42 26.34 -21.77
N ILE A 15 14.29 25.80 -20.91
CA ILE A 15 15.72 25.62 -21.17
C ILE A 15 16.01 24.21 -21.72
N SER A 16 15.38 23.19 -21.15
CA SER A 16 15.58 21.78 -21.46
C SER A 16 14.23 21.05 -21.56
N PRO A 17 13.56 21.10 -22.74
CA PRO A 17 12.20 20.57 -22.90
C PRO A 17 12.05 19.07 -22.57
N GLY A 18 13.13 18.30 -22.76
CA GLY A 18 13.15 16.86 -22.51
C GLY A 18 13.36 16.47 -21.03
N THR A 19 13.62 17.43 -20.14
CA THR A 19 13.84 17.13 -18.72
C THR A 19 12.52 16.75 -18.03
N GLN A 20 12.58 15.66 -17.26
CA GLN A 20 11.49 15.23 -16.39
C GLN A 20 11.47 16.11 -15.13
N VAL A 21 10.31 16.70 -14.86
CA VAL A 21 10.02 17.49 -13.67
C VAL A 21 8.99 16.75 -12.85
N ILE A 22 9.44 16.14 -11.76
CA ILE A 22 8.62 15.31 -10.89
C ILE A 22 8.07 16.13 -9.71
N ALA A 23 6.97 15.69 -9.11
CA ALA A 23 6.33 16.39 -8.00
C ALA A 23 7.24 16.51 -6.76
N ALA A 24 6.88 17.40 -5.83
CA ALA A 24 7.42 17.35 -4.47
C ALA A 24 6.93 16.08 -3.77
N SER A 25 7.86 15.34 -3.13
CA SER A 25 7.56 14.07 -2.48
C SER A 25 6.70 14.23 -1.23
N THR A 26 5.90 13.20 -0.94
CA THR A 26 5.15 13.05 0.31
C THR A 26 5.55 11.76 1.01
N THR A 27 5.78 11.82 2.32
CA THR A 27 5.94 10.61 3.13
C THR A 27 4.59 9.93 3.34
N THR A 28 4.49 8.63 3.05
CA THR A 28 3.20 7.90 3.10
C THR A 28 2.81 7.45 4.51
N ARG A 29 3.79 7.27 5.39
CA ARG A 29 3.67 6.71 6.76
C ARG A 29 2.75 7.43 7.73
N LEU A 30 2.38 8.67 7.41
CA LEU A 30 1.48 9.47 8.21
C LEU A 30 0.26 9.81 7.36
N ALA A 31 -0.79 9.02 7.47
CA ALA A 31 -2.06 9.26 6.79
C ALA A 31 -2.57 10.71 6.99
N SER A 32 -2.35 11.29 8.18
CA SER A 32 -2.68 12.69 8.46
C SER A 32 -1.85 13.69 7.64
N SER A 33 -0.55 13.42 7.42
CA SER A 33 0.31 14.25 6.57
C SER A 33 -0.08 14.12 5.10
N VAL A 34 -0.36 12.90 4.64
CA VAL A 34 -0.87 12.65 3.28
C VAL A 34 -2.18 13.42 3.06
N ALA A 35 -3.14 13.35 3.98
CA ALA A 35 -4.40 14.06 3.86
C ALA A 35 -4.26 15.59 3.96
N SER A 36 -3.42 16.09 4.86
CA SER A 36 -3.32 17.54 5.14
C SER A 36 -2.39 18.30 4.20
N PHE A 37 -1.39 17.64 3.61
CA PHE A 37 -0.47 18.24 2.65
C PHE A 37 -0.72 17.74 1.22
N PHE A 38 -0.62 16.42 1.00
CA PHE A 38 -0.64 15.87 -0.35
C PHE A 38 -2.00 16.02 -1.03
N GLY A 39 -3.11 15.79 -0.33
CA GLY A 39 -4.45 15.99 -0.88
C GLY A 39 -4.65 17.40 -1.45
N PRO A 40 -4.47 18.48 -0.65
CA PRO A 40 -4.52 19.85 -1.15
C PRO A 40 -3.50 20.15 -2.25
N TYR A 41 -2.29 19.60 -2.17
CA TYR A 41 -1.28 19.78 -3.21
C TYR A 41 -1.68 19.14 -4.54
N ALA A 42 -2.17 17.90 -4.53
CA ALA A 42 -2.66 17.19 -5.72
C ALA A 42 -3.89 17.89 -6.33
N SER A 43 -4.81 18.38 -5.50
CA SER A 43 -5.96 19.18 -5.95
C SER A 43 -5.51 20.49 -6.62
N ALA A 44 -4.53 21.19 -6.03
CA ALA A 44 -3.97 22.40 -6.63
C ALA A 44 -3.19 22.13 -7.93
N LEU A 45 -2.48 21.00 -8.03
CA LEU A 45 -1.85 20.57 -9.27
C LEU A 45 -2.87 20.27 -10.36
N LYS A 46 -4.01 19.66 -10.03
CA LYS A 46 -5.13 19.49 -10.96
C LYS A 46 -5.58 20.84 -11.51
N SER A 47 -5.82 21.83 -10.65
CA SER A 47 -6.21 23.18 -11.08
C SER A 47 -5.16 23.86 -11.97
N ALA A 48 -3.88 23.49 -11.83
CA ALA A 48 -2.78 23.99 -12.64
C ALA A 48 -2.50 23.16 -13.91
N GLY A 49 -3.34 22.16 -14.24
CA GLY A 49 -3.14 21.30 -15.41
C GLY A 49 -2.04 20.25 -15.26
N TYR A 50 -1.70 19.88 -14.02
CA TYR A 50 -0.64 18.96 -13.64
C TYR A 50 0.72 19.26 -14.28
N PRO A 51 1.40 20.35 -13.88
CA PRO A 51 2.71 20.74 -14.39
C PRO A 51 3.84 19.86 -13.81
N ILE A 52 3.67 18.54 -13.92
CA ILE A 52 4.58 17.49 -13.46
C ILE A 52 4.55 16.33 -14.47
N ASP A 53 5.66 15.64 -14.61
CA ASP A 53 5.78 14.43 -15.44
C ASP A 53 5.48 13.15 -14.64
N ALA A 54 5.74 13.16 -13.33
CA ALA A 54 5.48 12.04 -12.42
C ALA A 54 5.10 12.51 -11.01
N TRP A 55 4.34 11.66 -10.30
CA TRP A 55 4.16 11.75 -8.85
C TRP A 55 5.36 11.21 -8.11
N THR A 56 5.58 11.70 -6.89
CA THR A 56 6.69 11.27 -6.04
C THR A 56 6.21 10.97 -4.63
N ILE A 57 6.75 9.90 -4.06
CA ILE A 57 6.45 9.44 -2.69
C ILE A 57 7.72 9.00 -2.00
N HIS A 58 7.74 9.09 -0.66
CA HIS A 58 8.74 8.45 0.20
C HIS A 58 8.02 7.45 1.09
N THR A 59 8.32 6.17 0.98
CA THR A 59 7.47 5.11 1.54
C THR A 59 8.00 4.48 2.82
N TYR A 60 8.72 5.21 3.67
CA TYR A 60 9.21 4.71 4.96
C TYR A 60 8.08 4.29 5.91
N PRO A 61 7.89 3.00 6.27
CA PRO A 61 6.90 2.66 7.29
C PRO A 61 7.30 3.20 8.68
N ALA A 62 6.46 3.00 9.70
CA ALA A 62 6.89 3.24 11.07
C ALA A 62 8.08 2.32 11.44
N GLY A 63 8.88 2.72 12.42
CA GLY A 63 10.15 2.03 12.71
C GLY A 63 10.02 0.52 12.93
N ASN A 64 8.93 0.07 13.54
CA ASN A 64 8.66 -1.34 13.81
C ASN A 64 7.82 -2.07 12.74
N GLN A 65 7.59 -1.44 11.57
CA GLN A 65 6.73 -1.96 10.51
C GLN A 65 7.53 -2.52 9.33
N GLY A 66 6.90 -3.44 8.58
CA GLY A 66 7.52 -4.19 7.49
C GLY A 66 6.99 -3.82 6.10
N PRO A 67 7.38 -4.59 5.07
CA PRO A 67 6.93 -4.39 3.70
C PRO A 67 5.41 -4.48 3.48
N SER A 68 4.69 -5.31 4.24
CA SER A 68 3.23 -5.39 4.14
C SER A 68 2.55 -4.10 4.62
N ASP A 69 3.07 -3.44 5.65
CA ASP A 69 2.61 -2.13 6.09
C ASP A 69 2.88 -1.06 5.03
N ARG A 70 4.11 -1.04 4.47
CA ARG A 70 4.45 -0.15 3.34
C ARG A 70 3.45 -0.27 2.20
N TYR A 71 3.09 -1.50 1.86
CA TYR A 71 2.13 -1.78 0.80
C TYR A 71 0.78 -1.10 1.09
N GLN A 72 0.29 -1.19 2.33
CA GLN A 72 -0.95 -0.51 2.74
C GLN A 72 -0.81 1.02 2.70
N ASP A 73 0.30 1.58 3.19
CA ASP A 73 0.54 3.03 3.16
C ASP A 73 0.48 3.60 1.72
N VAL A 74 1.00 2.85 0.74
CA VAL A 74 0.92 3.25 -0.68
C VAL A 74 -0.52 3.19 -1.19
N LEU A 75 -1.32 2.20 -0.78
CA LEU A 75 -2.73 2.13 -1.15
C LEU A 75 -3.53 3.29 -0.55
N GLU A 76 -3.25 3.68 0.70
CA GLU A 76 -3.86 4.85 1.33
C GLU A 76 -3.50 6.13 0.58
N TRP A 77 -2.22 6.32 0.24
CA TRP A 77 -1.77 7.45 -0.58
C TRP A 77 -2.50 7.53 -1.92
N ARG A 78 -2.68 6.40 -2.61
CA ARG A 78 -3.47 6.35 -3.87
C ARG A 78 -4.91 6.74 -3.66
N GLY A 79 -5.53 6.32 -2.57
CA GLY A 79 -6.89 6.73 -2.21
C GLY A 79 -7.01 8.25 -2.13
N VAL A 80 -6.04 8.90 -1.48
CA VAL A 80 -5.99 10.37 -1.41
C VAL A 80 -5.74 11.01 -2.78
N LEU A 81 -4.88 10.44 -3.62
CA LEU A 81 -4.67 10.93 -4.99
C LEU A 81 -5.97 10.89 -5.81
N ILE A 82 -6.69 9.77 -5.76
CA ILE A 82 -7.96 9.57 -6.48
C ILE A 82 -9.02 10.56 -5.99
N GLU A 83 -9.15 10.74 -4.67
CA GLU A 83 -10.08 11.70 -4.10
C GLU A 83 -9.74 13.14 -4.50
N ALA A 84 -8.49 13.56 -4.29
CA ALA A 84 -8.03 14.92 -4.56
C ALA A 84 -8.11 15.30 -6.06
N THR A 85 -7.89 14.33 -6.94
CA THR A 85 -7.95 14.53 -8.39
C THR A 85 -9.32 14.18 -8.98
N GLN A 86 -10.26 13.67 -8.17
CA GLN A 86 -11.59 13.23 -8.58
C GLN A 86 -11.53 12.17 -9.70
N ASN A 87 -10.66 11.18 -9.50
CA ASN A 87 -10.46 10.06 -10.42
C ASN A 87 -10.05 10.49 -11.85
N ASP A 88 -9.28 11.57 -11.98
CA ASP A 88 -8.88 12.13 -13.27
C ASP A 88 -7.79 11.27 -13.94
N PRO A 89 -8.03 10.68 -15.13
CA PRO A 89 -7.04 9.85 -15.81
C PRO A 89 -5.72 10.58 -16.10
N ALA A 90 -5.74 11.90 -16.29
CA ALA A 90 -4.52 12.67 -16.53
C ALA A 90 -3.60 12.72 -15.30
N ALA A 91 -4.15 12.57 -14.10
CA ALA A 91 -3.37 12.36 -12.88
C ALA A 91 -2.95 10.90 -12.73
N LEU A 92 -3.88 9.97 -12.92
CA LEU A 92 -3.71 8.56 -12.56
C LEU A 92 -2.83 7.77 -13.53
N ASN A 93 -2.70 8.25 -14.77
CA ASN A 93 -1.79 7.66 -15.77
C ASN A 93 -0.36 8.21 -15.69
N LYS A 94 -0.09 9.18 -14.81
CA LYS A 94 1.28 9.64 -14.57
C LYS A 94 2.06 8.59 -13.81
N GLN A 95 3.35 8.52 -14.09
CA GLN A 95 4.27 7.66 -13.38
C GLN A 95 4.29 7.98 -11.88
N VAL A 96 4.61 6.99 -11.07
CA VAL A 96 4.86 7.14 -9.63
C VAL A 96 6.29 6.74 -9.32
N TRP A 97 7.04 7.67 -8.75
CA TRP A 97 8.43 7.46 -8.35
C TRP A 97 8.52 7.45 -6.83
N ASP A 98 8.91 6.32 -6.27
CA ASP A 98 9.26 6.21 -4.86
C ASP A 98 10.73 6.59 -4.67
N THR A 99 10.97 7.86 -4.44
CA THR A 99 12.32 8.44 -4.44
C THR A 99 13.09 8.15 -3.16
N GLU A 100 12.43 7.67 -2.11
CA GLU A 100 13.10 7.23 -0.88
C GLU A 100 12.31 6.15 -0.14
N ILE A 101 12.97 5.00 0.09
CA ILE A 101 12.47 3.93 0.95
C ILE A 101 13.58 3.30 1.80
N ASN A 102 13.29 3.09 3.08
CA ASN A 102 13.98 2.19 4.03
C ASN A 102 13.00 1.81 5.15
N TYR A 103 13.44 0.99 6.09
CA TYR A 103 12.72 0.54 7.27
C TYR A 103 13.48 0.91 8.55
N GLY A 104 12.79 0.88 9.69
CA GLY A 104 13.45 1.09 10.99
C GLY A 104 13.64 2.54 11.39
N LEU A 105 13.38 3.49 10.51
CA LEU A 105 13.54 4.92 10.79
C LEU A 105 12.58 5.37 11.90
N ALA A 106 13.12 6.04 12.92
CA ALA A 106 12.30 6.66 13.97
C ALA A 106 11.19 7.57 13.38
N GLY A 107 9.98 7.43 13.92
CA GLY A 107 8.83 8.25 13.53
C GLY A 107 8.97 9.71 14.00
N PRO A 108 8.14 10.66 13.49
CA PRO A 108 7.96 11.94 14.16
C PRO A 108 7.03 11.81 15.40
N GLY A 109 6.81 10.59 15.87
CA GLY A 109 5.93 10.20 16.97
C GLY A 109 6.64 9.20 17.88
N PRO A 110 5.91 8.48 18.76
CA PRO A 110 6.53 7.67 19.80
C PRO A 110 7.17 6.37 19.29
N THR A 111 6.96 5.99 18.04
CA THR A 111 7.51 4.74 17.49
C THR A 111 9.04 4.85 17.39
N PRO A 112 9.78 4.03 18.15
CA PRO A 112 11.23 4.10 18.19
C PRO A 112 11.85 3.59 16.89
N HIS A 113 13.15 3.85 16.76
CA HIS A 113 14.02 3.19 15.79
C HIS A 113 13.98 1.66 15.95
N SER A 114 14.19 0.92 14.87
CA SER A 114 14.37 -0.54 14.92
C SER A 114 15.49 -0.96 13.98
N ASP A 115 16.37 -1.83 14.48
CA ASP A 115 17.37 -2.51 13.67
C ASP A 115 16.85 -3.88 13.23
N PHE A 116 17.26 -4.30 12.04
CA PHE A 116 16.91 -5.61 11.50
C PHE A 116 18.18 -6.42 11.23
N ASP A 117 18.13 -7.72 11.49
CA ASP A 117 19.23 -8.61 11.12
C ASP A 117 19.41 -8.71 9.60
N ALA A 118 20.54 -9.27 9.16
CA ALA A 118 20.87 -9.36 7.74
C ALA A 118 19.84 -10.15 6.92
N ASN A 119 19.25 -11.19 7.52
CA ASN A 119 18.25 -12.03 6.89
C ASN A 119 16.93 -11.28 6.65
N THR A 120 16.43 -10.59 7.67
CA THR A 120 15.23 -9.75 7.61
C THR A 120 15.43 -8.57 6.67
N SER A 121 16.59 -7.92 6.76
CA SER A 121 17.02 -6.84 5.87
C SER A 121 16.97 -7.25 4.39
N GLY A 122 17.54 -8.40 4.05
CA GLY A 122 17.53 -8.91 2.69
C GLY A 122 16.11 -9.25 2.20
N GLN A 123 15.28 -9.87 3.06
CA GLN A 123 13.87 -10.11 2.75
C GLN A 123 13.10 -8.83 2.48
N PHE A 124 13.30 -7.79 3.30
CA PHE A 124 12.62 -6.50 3.14
C PHE A 124 13.00 -5.87 1.81
N VAL A 125 14.29 -5.76 1.50
CA VAL A 125 14.77 -5.24 0.22
C VAL A 125 14.15 -6.00 -0.95
N ALA A 126 14.24 -7.33 -0.96
CA ALA A 126 13.69 -8.15 -2.03
C ALA A 126 12.17 -7.92 -2.18
N ARG A 127 11.44 -7.89 -1.06
CA ARG A 127 10.00 -7.67 -1.06
C ARG A 127 9.61 -6.28 -1.54
N THR A 128 10.34 -5.23 -1.15
CA THR A 128 10.09 -3.83 -1.55
C THR A 128 10.06 -3.68 -3.08
N PHE A 129 11.04 -4.25 -3.78
CA PHE A 129 11.11 -4.12 -5.24
C PHE A 129 10.02 -4.92 -5.95
N VAL A 130 9.68 -6.12 -5.46
CA VAL A 130 8.55 -6.88 -6.00
C VAL A 130 7.25 -6.12 -5.78
N ASP A 131 7.01 -5.61 -4.57
CA ASP A 131 5.80 -4.85 -4.25
C ASP A 131 5.70 -3.55 -5.02
N SER A 132 6.82 -2.89 -5.30
CA SER A 132 6.81 -1.69 -6.13
C SER A 132 6.32 -1.99 -7.55
N VAL A 133 6.73 -3.12 -8.15
CA VAL A 133 6.17 -3.56 -9.44
C VAL A 133 4.69 -3.93 -9.32
N ARG A 134 4.28 -4.62 -8.25
CA ARG A 134 2.86 -4.99 -8.01
C ARG A 134 1.95 -3.78 -7.86
N LEU A 135 2.47 -2.75 -7.20
CA LEU A 135 1.82 -1.48 -7.03
C LEU A 135 1.85 -0.71 -8.37
N GLY A 136 2.80 -0.93 -9.26
CA GLY A 136 2.96 -0.11 -10.47
C GLY A 136 3.65 1.21 -10.14
N ILE A 137 4.62 1.17 -9.22
CA ILE A 137 5.60 2.23 -9.01
C ILE A 137 6.66 2.05 -10.10
N ASP A 138 6.85 3.09 -10.92
CA ASP A 138 7.73 3.07 -12.10
C ASP A 138 9.20 3.12 -11.75
N ALA A 139 9.56 3.78 -10.64
CA ALA A 139 10.92 3.88 -10.17
C ALA A 139 10.97 3.84 -8.64
N THR A 140 11.88 3.05 -8.07
CA THR A 140 12.03 2.88 -6.62
C THR A 140 13.49 3.03 -6.25
N PHE A 141 13.77 3.93 -5.31
CA PHE A 141 15.11 4.29 -4.89
C PHE A 141 15.31 3.94 -3.43
N TRP A 142 16.24 3.03 -3.18
CA TRP A 142 16.62 2.65 -1.82
C TRP A 142 17.37 3.80 -1.14
N TYR A 143 16.86 4.26 0.00
CA TYR A 143 17.54 5.26 0.83
C TYR A 143 18.23 4.54 1.99
N MET A 144 19.53 4.34 2.00
CA MET A 144 20.51 4.80 1.04
C MET A 144 21.70 3.85 1.07
N TRP A 145 22.57 3.97 0.07
CA TRP A 145 23.90 3.42 0.14
C TRP A 145 24.80 4.32 0.98
N THR A 146 25.47 3.77 2.00
CA THR A 146 26.38 4.52 2.86
C THR A 146 27.80 3.96 2.81
N ALA A 147 28.79 4.75 3.26
CA ALA A 147 30.19 4.30 3.33
C ALA A 147 30.42 3.29 4.47
N THR A 148 29.65 3.40 5.55
CA THR A 148 29.65 2.55 6.74
C THR A 148 28.23 2.47 7.31
N SER A 149 28.00 1.70 8.36
CA SER A 149 26.70 1.64 9.05
C SER A 149 26.22 3.05 9.44
N TYR A 150 24.93 3.32 9.23
CA TYR A 150 24.30 4.59 9.56
C TYR A 150 23.12 4.37 10.50
N SER A 151 23.27 4.82 11.75
CA SER A 151 22.36 4.50 12.87
C SER A 151 20.95 5.05 12.74
N LEU A 152 20.68 5.88 11.73
CA LEU A 152 19.33 6.38 11.45
C LEU A 152 18.44 5.33 10.76
N LEU A 153 19.05 4.34 10.08
CA LEU A 153 18.35 3.37 9.24
C LEU A 153 18.30 2.01 9.92
N GLY A 154 17.19 1.28 9.81
CA GLY A 154 17.11 -0.09 10.33
C GLY A 154 17.71 -1.11 9.37
N VAL A 155 17.43 -0.95 8.07
CA VAL A 155 18.03 -1.79 7.03
C VAL A 155 19.25 -1.09 6.46
N GLN A 156 20.41 -1.67 6.74
CA GLN A 156 21.71 -1.15 6.34
C GLN A 156 22.07 -1.57 4.92
N MET A 157 22.66 -0.65 4.15
CA MET A 157 23.23 -0.94 2.84
C MET A 157 24.58 -0.21 2.66
N PHE A 158 25.68 -0.94 2.86
CA PHE A 158 27.06 -0.50 2.64
C PHE A 158 27.92 -1.72 2.25
N ASN A 159 29.20 -1.54 1.91
CA ASN A 159 30.06 -2.64 1.45
C ASN A 159 30.10 -3.89 2.37
N GLY A 160 29.83 -3.74 3.67
CA GLY A 160 29.81 -4.84 4.63
C GLY A 160 28.49 -5.62 4.73
N THR A 161 27.41 -5.20 4.05
CA THR A 161 26.09 -5.83 4.13
C THR A 161 25.82 -6.73 2.93
N THR A 162 26.63 -7.78 2.77
CA THR A 162 26.59 -8.67 1.59
C THR A 162 25.21 -9.30 1.37
N THR A 163 24.56 -9.81 2.43
CA THR A 163 23.21 -10.40 2.34
C THR A 163 22.16 -9.43 1.76
N THR A 164 22.17 -8.17 2.20
CA THR A 164 21.24 -7.14 1.69
C THR A 164 21.54 -6.79 0.22
N ILE A 165 22.83 -6.71 -0.14
CA ILE A 165 23.28 -6.45 -1.51
C ILE A 165 22.90 -7.61 -2.45
N ASP A 166 23.11 -8.86 -2.01
CA ASP A 166 22.78 -10.06 -2.76
C ASP A 166 21.26 -10.20 -2.96
N ALA A 167 20.47 -9.83 -1.95
CA ALA A 167 19.01 -9.77 -2.07
C ALA A 167 18.56 -8.77 -3.16
N TYR A 168 19.15 -7.58 -3.17
CA TYR A 168 18.90 -6.57 -4.19
C TYR A 168 19.29 -7.08 -5.58
N ASN A 169 20.52 -7.59 -5.75
CA ASN A 169 21.04 -8.05 -7.04
C ASN A 169 20.23 -9.23 -7.59
N THR A 170 19.89 -10.19 -6.73
CA THR A 170 19.07 -11.34 -7.08
C THR A 170 17.69 -10.90 -7.55
N THR A 171 16.99 -10.08 -6.74
CA THR A 171 15.65 -9.60 -7.08
C THR A 171 15.66 -8.74 -8.35
N ARG A 172 16.66 -7.86 -8.49
CA ARG A 172 16.87 -7.05 -9.70
C ARG A 172 17.05 -7.93 -10.93
N SER A 173 17.81 -9.03 -10.83
CA SER A 173 18.02 -9.96 -11.94
C SER A 173 16.73 -10.65 -12.39
N TRP A 174 15.77 -10.86 -11.48
CA TRP A 174 14.48 -11.43 -11.81
C TRP A 174 13.56 -10.42 -12.46
N LEU A 175 13.54 -9.19 -11.95
CA LEU A 175 12.60 -8.16 -12.39
C LEU A 175 13.04 -7.46 -13.68
N SER A 176 14.35 -7.27 -13.89
CA SER A 176 14.89 -6.55 -15.05
C SER A 176 14.56 -7.27 -16.36
N GLY A 177 13.92 -6.58 -17.29
CA GLY A 177 13.48 -7.15 -18.56
C GLY A 177 12.31 -8.14 -18.45
N SER A 178 11.71 -8.28 -17.26
CA SER A 178 10.49 -9.04 -17.05
C SER A 178 9.26 -8.13 -17.10
N THR A 179 8.09 -8.71 -17.33
CA THR A 179 6.80 -8.03 -17.34
C THR A 179 5.86 -8.77 -16.40
N LEU A 180 5.33 -8.06 -15.40
CA LEU A 180 4.26 -8.57 -14.55
C LEU A 180 3.00 -8.77 -15.40
N LYS A 181 2.40 -9.96 -15.30
CA LYS A 181 1.12 -10.31 -15.96
C LYS A 181 -0.06 -10.28 -15.01
N GLY A 182 0.21 -10.46 -13.73
CA GLY A 182 -0.76 -10.25 -12.67
C GLY A 182 -0.34 -10.93 -11.38
N CYS A 183 -1.07 -10.63 -10.31
CA CYS A 183 -0.91 -11.31 -9.05
C CYS A 183 -2.26 -11.80 -8.51
N ASP A 184 -2.21 -12.79 -7.64
CA ASP A 184 -3.32 -13.17 -6.77
C ASP A 184 -2.84 -13.35 -5.33
N GLU A 185 -3.81 -13.48 -4.43
CA GLU A 185 -3.58 -13.83 -3.04
C GLU A 185 -4.50 -15.00 -2.67
N LEU A 186 -3.92 -16.07 -2.15
CA LEU A 186 -4.67 -17.25 -1.73
C LEU A 186 -4.09 -17.76 -0.41
N ASN A 187 -4.93 -17.89 0.62
CA ASN A 187 -4.56 -18.42 1.93
C ASN A 187 -3.32 -17.75 2.54
N GLY A 188 -3.24 -16.41 2.44
CA GLY A 188 -2.10 -15.63 2.95
C GLY A 188 -0.83 -15.74 2.12
N VAL A 189 -0.89 -16.31 0.91
CA VAL A 189 0.22 -16.35 -0.05
C VAL A 189 -0.09 -15.42 -1.21
N ILE A 190 0.78 -14.44 -1.43
CA ILE A 190 0.79 -13.60 -2.63
C ILE A 190 1.57 -14.35 -3.71
N ARG A 191 1.04 -14.40 -4.94
CA ARG A 191 1.73 -14.96 -6.10
C ARG A 191 1.66 -13.98 -7.25
N CYS A 192 2.77 -13.77 -7.94
CA CYS A 192 2.87 -12.82 -9.05
C CYS A 192 3.53 -13.47 -10.24
N TYR A 193 2.84 -13.51 -11.37
CA TYR A 193 3.30 -14.14 -12.61
C TYR A 193 4.01 -13.14 -13.51
N PHE A 194 5.19 -13.52 -13.99
CA PHE A 194 6.05 -12.71 -14.84
C PHE A 194 6.43 -13.46 -16.12
N THR A 195 6.63 -12.70 -17.19
CA THR A 195 7.24 -13.18 -18.44
C THR A 195 8.45 -12.34 -18.79
N GLY A 196 9.49 -12.92 -19.38
CA GLY A 196 10.65 -12.16 -19.88
C GLY A 196 11.54 -13.02 -20.78
N GLY A 197 12.68 -12.46 -21.21
CA GLY A 197 13.60 -13.15 -22.12
C GLY A 197 14.18 -14.47 -21.58
N ALA A 198 14.20 -14.64 -20.26
CA ALA A 198 14.63 -15.88 -19.58
C ALA A 198 13.49 -16.91 -19.38
N GLY A 199 12.30 -16.66 -19.92
CA GLY A 199 11.12 -17.50 -19.77
C GLY A 199 10.17 -17.07 -18.65
N PRO A 200 9.00 -17.72 -18.53
CA PRO A 200 8.00 -17.43 -17.52
C PRO A 200 8.42 -17.90 -16.12
N PHE A 201 8.04 -17.14 -15.10
CA PHE A 201 8.24 -17.49 -13.70
C PHE A 201 7.16 -16.85 -12.85
N TYR A 202 7.00 -17.29 -11.60
CA TYR A 202 6.27 -16.52 -10.61
C TYR A 202 7.09 -16.32 -9.34
N LEU A 203 6.76 -15.26 -8.63
CA LEU A 203 7.25 -14.99 -7.29
C LEU A 203 6.13 -15.27 -6.29
N ALA A 204 6.43 -15.96 -5.20
CA ALA A 204 5.50 -16.12 -4.10
C ALA A 204 6.11 -15.71 -2.75
N MET A 205 5.30 -15.09 -1.91
CA MET A 205 5.67 -14.70 -0.54
C MET A 205 4.44 -14.61 0.38
N SER A 206 4.67 -14.49 1.68
CA SER A 206 3.61 -14.26 2.66
C SER A 206 2.93 -12.91 2.45
N ALA A 207 1.61 -12.85 2.68
CA ALA A 207 0.82 -11.63 2.56
C ALA A 207 1.09 -10.60 3.67
N ASN A 208 1.49 -11.05 4.86
CA ASN A 208 1.49 -10.25 6.08
C ASN A 208 2.85 -10.23 6.81
N ASP A 209 3.94 -10.59 6.11
CA ASP A 209 5.30 -10.72 6.66
C ASP A 209 5.50 -11.85 7.70
N GLY A 210 4.45 -12.26 8.42
CA GLY A 210 4.46 -13.27 9.49
C GLY A 210 4.55 -14.73 9.03
N GLY A 211 4.72 -14.95 7.73
CA GLY A 211 4.87 -16.27 7.12
C GLY A 211 3.58 -16.86 6.56
N ALA A 212 3.71 -17.81 5.65
CA ALA A 212 2.60 -18.54 5.04
C ALA A 212 3.07 -19.89 4.51
N THR A 213 2.17 -20.85 4.34
CA THR A 213 2.51 -22.15 3.74
C THR A 213 1.90 -22.25 2.36
N TYR A 214 2.74 -22.42 1.34
CA TYR A 214 2.30 -22.65 -0.02
C TYR A 214 2.24 -24.14 -0.35
N THR A 215 1.05 -24.71 -0.21
CA THR A 215 0.79 -26.16 -0.34
C THR A 215 0.62 -26.65 -1.77
N LYS A 216 0.42 -25.73 -2.73
CA LYS A 216 0.31 -26.02 -4.17
C LYS A 216 1.52 -25.50 -4.93
N ALA A 217 2.72 -25.69 -4.38
CA ALA A 217 3.92 -25.41 -5.14
C ALA A 217 3.94 -26.35 -6.37
N PRO A 218 4.14 -25.82 -7.59
CA PRO A 218 4.42 -26.62 -8.76
C PRO A 218 5.71 -27.40 -8.55
N THR A 219 5.88 -28.48 -9.30
CA THR A 219 7.14 -29.25 -9.41
C THR A 219 8.24 -28.48 -10.16
N ALA A 220 8.32 -27.18 -9.90
CA ALA A 220 9.24 -26.22 -10.47
C ALA A 220 10.59 -26.21 -9.73
N THR A 221 11.62 -25.73 -10.41
CA THR A 221 12.84 -25.26 -9.73
C THR A 221 12.52 -23.99 -8.96
N ALA A 222 12.80 -23.98 -7.66
CA ALA A 222 12.55 -22.84 -6.79
C ALA A 222 13.83 -22.31 -6.16
N VAL A 223 13.96 -20.99 -6.07
CA VAL A 223 15.05 -20.31 -5.37
C VAL A 223 14.52 -19.18 -4.49
N ASN A 224 15.10 -18.98 -3.32
CA ASN A 224 14.77 -17.85 -2.45
C ASN A 224 15.37 -16.54 -2.98
N TRP A 225 15.09 -15.43 -2.31
CA TRP A 225 15.58 -14.08 -2.60
C TRP A 225 17.12 -13.92 -2.54
N LEU A 226 17.88 -14.94 -2.11
CA LEU A 226 19.35 -15.03 -2.22
C LEU A 226 19.82 -15.89 -3.42
N GLY A 227 18.89 -16.42 -4.22
CA GLY A 227 19.18 -17.36 -5.29
C GLY A 227 19.49 -18.78 -4.81
N GLN A 228 19.27 -19.08 -3.53
CA GLN A 228 19.52 -20.41 -2.98
C GLN A 228 18.36 -21.35 -3.26
N PRO A 229 18.61 -22.63 -3.60
CA PRO A 229 17.55 -23.61 -3.86
C PRO A 229 16.56 -23.75 -2.70
N VAL A 230 15.28 -23.83 -3.03
CA VAL A 230 14.18 -24.14 -2.10
C VAL A 230 13.58 -25.48 -2.51
N ASN A 231 13.36 -26.37 -1.54
CA ASN A 231 12.69 -27.63 -1.82
C ASN A 231 11.21 -27.38 -2.10
N ALA A 232 10.80 -27.57 -3.36
CA ALA A 232 9.43 -27.35 -3.84
C ALA A 232 8.65 -28.66 -4.10
N THR A 233 9.15 -29.83 -3.68
CA THR A 233 8.45 -31.11 -3.85
C THR A 233 7.29 -31.33 -2.86
N GLY A 234 6.95 -30.31 -2.07
CA GLY A 234 5.92 -30.33 -1.02
C GLY A 234 5.58 -28.92 -0.56
N PRO A 235 4.88 -28.75 0.57
CA PRO A 235 4.54 -27.43 1.11
C PRO A 235 5.79 -26.58 1.32
N VAL A 236 5.78 -25.36 0.77
CA VAL A 236 6.87 -24.39 0.92
C VAL A 236 6.50 -23.37 1.98
N THR A 237 7.33 -23.20 3.01
CA THR A 237 7.18 -22.09 3.96
C THR A 237 7.71 -20.81 3.32
N LEU A 238 6.84 -19.81 3.23
CA LEU A 238 7.12 -18.48 2.73
C LEU A 238 7.19 -17.50 3.89
N ALA A 239 8.02 -16.49 3.76
CA ALA A 239 8.15 -15.36 4.69
C ALA A 239 7.94 -14.03 3.90
N SER A 240 8.44 -12.89 4.40
CA SER A 240 8.40 -11.62 3.64
C SER A 240 9.11 -11.72 2.30
N GLY A 241 10.28 -12.38 2.28
CA GLY A 241 11.10 -12.48 1.08
C GLY A 241 10.45 -13.36 -0.01
N PRO A 242 10.47 -12.93 -1.28
CA PRO A 242 9.97 -13.73 -2.39
C PRO A 242 10.79 -15.00 -2.61
N VAL A 243 10.08 -16.08 -2.95
CA VAL A 243 10.64 -17.28 -3.58
C VAL A 243 10.25 -17.25 -5.05
N LYS A 244 11.24 -17.37 -5.94
CA LYS A 244 11.04 -17.49 -7.38
C LYS A 244 10.88 -18.95 -7.75
N PHE A 245 9.87 -19.24 -8.55
CA PHE A 245 9.64 -20.55 -9.13
C PHE A 245 9.65 -20.44 -10.66
N THR A 246 10.50 -21.24 -11.30
CA THR A 246 10.61 -21.29 -12.76
C THR A 246 9.49 -22.15 -13.34
N CYS A 247 8.72 -21.61 -14.26
CA CYS A 247 7.59 -22.32 -14.84
C CYS A 247 8.06 -23.29 -15.92
N LEU A 248 7.96 -24.58 -15.64
CA LEU A 248 8.20 -25.63 -16.63
C LEU A 248 6.97 -25.82 -17.51
N PRO A 249 7.12 -26.31 -18.76
CA PRO A 249 5.98 -26.59 -19.64
C PRO A 249 4.90 -27.47 -18.99
N THR A 250 5.31 -28.43 -18.16
CA THR A 250 4.42 -29.34 -17.40
C THR A 250 3.62 -28.65 -16.31
N ASP A 251 4.10 -27.51 -15.81
CA ASP A 251 3.50 -26.76 -14.70
C ASP A 251 2.86 -25.45 -15.15
N MET A 252 2.79 -25.22 -16.48
CA MET A 252 2.36 -23.94 -17.04
C MET A 252 0.95 -23.56 -16.59
N ALA A 253 0.04 -24.52 -16.45
CA ALA A 253 -1.32 -24.27 -15.98
C ALA A 253 -1.38 -23.79 -14.51
N GLN A 254 -0.40 -24.14 -13.68
CA GLN A 254 -0.28 -23.66 -12.30
C GLN A 254 0.38 -22.28 -12.23
N CYS A 255 1.21 -21.97 -13.22
CA CYS A 255 1.92 -20.70 -13.39
C CYS A 255 1.08 -19.61 -14.04
N THR A 256 0.30 -19.97 -15.05
CA THR A 256 -0.66 -19.07 -15.68
C THR A 256 -1.84 -18.93 -14.74
N LEU A 257 -1.79 -17.88 -13.92
CA LEU A 257 -2.93 -17.45 -13.12
C LEU A 257 -4.16 -17.43 -14.02
N GLY A 258 -5.24 -18.15 -13.63
CA GLY A 258 -6.53 -18.06 -14.31
C GLY A 258 -6.89 -16.58 -14.40
N ALA A 259 -7.00 -16.08 -15.62
CA ALA A 259 -7.01 -14.66 -15.92
C ALA A 259 -8.22 -13.94 -15.29
N THR A 260 -8.06 -13.50 -14.06
CA THR A 260 -8.35 -12.11 -13.74
C THR A 260 -7.00 -11.49 -13.44
N PRO A 261 -6.43 -10.71 -14.35
CA PRO A 261 -5.32 -9.86 -13.99
C PRO A 261 -5.80 -9.04 -12.78
N SER A 262 -5.22 -9.25 -11.60
CA SER A 262 -4.80 -8.05 -10.89
C SER A 262 -3.70 -7.48 -11.79
N ALA A 263 -4.09 -6.69 -12.78
CA ALA A 263 -3.25 -5.62 -13.26
C ALA A 263 -2.68 -4.89 -12.02
N ALA A 264 -1.57 -4.16 -12.18
CA ALA A 264 -1.11 -3.20 -11.17
C ALA A 264 -2.32 -2.66 -10.40
N VAL A 265 -2.42 -2.92 -9.08
CA VAL A 265 -3.67 -2.84 -8.29
C VAL A 265 -4.62 -1.88 -8.99
N PRO A 266 -5.67 -2.37 -9.68
CA PRO A 266 -6.49 -1.49 -10.49
C PRO A 266 -6.89 -0.35 -9.57
N LEU A 267 -6.74 0.88 -10.05
CA LEU A 267 -7.23 2.08 -9.37
C LEU A 267 -8.56 1.68 -8.71
N PRO A 268 -8.77 1.86 -7.39
CA PRO A 268 -10.06 1.59 -6.79
C PRO A 268 -11.11 2.36 -7.61
N GLY A 269 -11.81 1.65 -8.50
CA GLY A 269 -12.54 2.25 -9.62
C GLY A 269 -12.67 1.43 -10.92
N SER A 270 -11.83 0.43 -11.22
CA SER A 270 -11.92 -0.30 -12.52
C SER A 270 -12.24 -1.80 -12.45
N GLY A 271 -12.61 -2.34 -11.28
CA GLY A 271 -13.40 -3.57 -11.20
C GLY A 271 -14.89 -3.27 -11.38
N PRO A 272 -15.77 -4.26 -11.65
CA PRO A 272 -17.20 -4.04 -11.41
C PRO A 272 -17.32 -3.50 -9.99
N ALA A 273 -18.00 -2.37 -9.84
CA ALA A 273 -18.17 -1.75 -8.53
C ALA A 273 -18.58 -2.85 -7.54
N ILE A 274 -17.71 -3.19 -6.59
CA ILE A 274 -18.20 -3.79 -5.38
C ILE A 274 -18.94 -2.63 -4.75
N THR A 275 -20.23 -2.50 -5.05
CA THR A 275 -21.08 -1.46 -4.49
C THR A 275 -21.13 -1.73 -2.99
N LYS A 276 -20.20 -1.11 -2.29
CA LYS A 276 -20.10 -1.10 -0.85
C LYS A 276 -21.16 -0.13 -0.34
N THR A 277 -22.41 -0.59 -0.35
CA THR A 277 -23.53 0.22 0.12
C THR A 277 -23.52 0.23 1.64
N ILE A 278 -23.52 1.43 2.21
CA ILE A 278 -23.82 1.64 3.61
C ILE A 278 -25.08 2.48 3.66
N THR A 279 -26.18 1.85 4.08
CA THR A 279 -27.42 2.57 4.33
C THR A 279 -27.44 2.94 5.80
N ILE A 280 -27.51 4.24 6.09
CA ILE A 280 -27.50 4.77 7.46
C ILE A 280 -28.85 5.41 7.74
N LYS A 281 -29.44 5.07 8.88
CA LYS A 281 -30.59 5.76 9.45
C LYS A 281 -30.17 6.45 10.74
N VAL A 282 -30.49 7.74 10.84
CA VAL A 282 -30.30 8.53 12.06
C VAL A 282 -31.69 8.84 12.62
N ALA A 283 -31.92 8.47 13.87
CA ALA A 283 -33.18 8.74 14.56
C ALA A 283 -32.92 9.30 15.97
N LYS A 284 -33.86 10.11 16.47
CA LYS A 284 -33.90 10.44 17.90
C LYS A 284 -34.37 9.20 18.67
N GLY A 285 -33.71 8.88 19.76
CA GLY A 285 -34.05 7.73 20.60
C GLY A 285 -33.34 7.77 21.94
N THR A 286 -33.23 6.61 22.59
CA THR A 286 -32.62 6.47 23.91
C THR A 286 -31.37 5.61 23.81
N VAL A 287 -30.23 6.08 24.31
CA VAL A 287 -28.98 5.34 24.39
C VAL A 287 -28.57 5.22 25.85
N ASN A 288 -28.40 3.99 26.34
CA ASN A 288 -28.06 3.69 27.74
C ASN A 288 -28.98 4.43 28.73
N GLY A 289 -30.29 4.44 28.46
CA GLY A 289 -31.30 5.08 29.31
C GLY A 289 -31.39 6.62 29.21
N LYS A 290 -30.63 7.27 28.32
CA LYS A 290 -30.65 8.74 28.15
C LYS A 290 -31.03 9.17 26.72
N PRO A 291 -31.73 10.30 26.53
CA PRO A 291 -32.05 10.83 25.20
C PRO A 291 -30.78 11.07 24.36
N GLY A 292 -30.82 10.65 23.09
CA GLY A 292 -29.70 10.78 22.16
C GLY A 292 -30.07 10.49 20.71
N LEU A 293 -29.06 10.52 19.83
CA LEU A 293 -29.18 10.04 18.46
C LEU A 293 -28.78 8.57 18.40
N VAL A 294 -29.66 7.74 17.83
CA VAL A 294 -29.39 6.34 17.51
C VAL A 294 -29.07 6.26 16.03
N ILE A 295 -27.94 5.64 15.72
CA ILE A 295 -27.47 5.46 14.35
C ILE A 295 -27.43 3.96 14.09
N THR A 296 -28.23 3.53 13.12
CA THR A 296 -28.26 2.15 12.65
C THR A 296 -27.90 2.12 11.17
N GLY A 297 -27.32 1.01 10.74
CA GLY A 297 -27.10 0.80 9.33
C GLY A 297 -26.95 -0.65 8.94
N LYS A 298 -26.91 -0.87 7.62
CA LYS A 298 -26.53 -2.13 7.01
C LYS A 298 -25.33 -1.89 6.11
N SER A 299 -24.38 -2.82 6.12
CA SER A 299 -23.24 -2.85 5.22
C SER A 299 -23.17 -4.20 4.51
N THR A 300 -22.74 -4.18 3.24
CA THR A 300 -22.49 -5.38 2.45
C THR A 300 -21.02 -5.39 2.03
N GLY A 301 -20.29 -6.48 2.28
CA GLY A 301 -18.88 -6.62 1.89
C GLY A 301 -17.86 -5.89 2.78
N MET A 302 -18.20 -5.60 4.04
CA MET A 302 -17.28 -5.02 5.05
C MET A 302 -17.32 -5.82 6.36
N PRO A 303 -16.53 -6.91 6.49
CA PRO A 303 -16.31 -7.53 7.78
C PRO A 303 -15.43 -6.62 8.67
N GLY A 304 -15.79 -6.41 9.94
CA GLY A 304 -14.95 -5.72 10.93
C GLY A 304 -15.61 -4.57 11.70
N GLU A 305 -14.78 -3.69 12.28
CA GLU A 305 -15.25 -2.49 12.98
C GLU A 305 -15.54 -1.36 11.97
N ILE A 306 -16.71 -0.75 12.07
CA ILE A 306 -17.05 0.45 11.30
C ILE A 306 -16.71 1.69 12.14
N VAL A 307 -15.85 2.54 11.58
CA VAL A 307 -15.57 3.88 12.08
C VAL A 307 -16.40 4.89 11.30
N THR A 308 -17.33 5.55 11.99
CA THR A 308 -18.13 6.65 11.44
C THR A 308 -17.61 7.99 11.97
N SER A 309 -17.37 8.93 11.05
CA SER A 309 -17.05 10.33 11.40
C SER A 309 -18.21 11.23 11.02
N PHE A 310 -18.63 12.10 11.94
CA PHE A 310 -19.74 13.03 11.72
C PHE A 310 -19.26 14.48 11.78
N TRP A 311 -19.78 15.29 10.88
CA TRP A 311 -19.44 16.72 10.77
C TRP A 311 -20.71 17.57 10.88
N LYS A 312 -20.59 18.72 11.54
CA LYS A 312 -21.59 19.80 11.46
C LYS A 312 -21.23 20.72 10.30
N GLN A 313 -22.19 21.06 9.46
CA GLN A 313 -21.99 22.01 8.37
C GLN A 313 -21.53 23.37 8.93
N GLY A 314 -20.40 23.89 8.43
CA GLY A 314 -19.92 25.25 8.71
C GLY A 314 -19.02 25.45 9.94
N THR A 315 -18.73 24.44 10.76
CA THR A 315 -17.67 24.55 11.78
C THR A 315 -17.13 23.17 12.13
N GLN A 316 -15.83 22.93 11.90
CA GLN A 316 -15.14 21.67 12.27
C GLN A 316 -15.13 21.50 13.80
N LYS A 317 -16.22 21.00 14.36
CA LYS A 317 -16.21 20.39 15.70
C LYS A 317 -16.37 18.89 15.50
N LYS A 318 -15.29 18.14 15.69
CA LYS A 318 -15.29 16.67 15.65
C LYS A 318 -16.30 16.15 16.68
N PHE A 319 -17.26 15.35 16.22
CA PHE A 319 -17.95 14.44 17.11
C PHE A 319 -17.13 13.15 17.14
N THR A 320 -16.43 12.90 18.24
CA THR A 320 -15.84 11.57 18.46
C THR A 320 -16.99 10.64 18.81
N ALA A 321 -17.33 9.70 17.92
CA ALA A 321 -18.23 8.61 18.28
C ALA A 321 -17.61 7.89 19.48
N GLY A 322 -18.32 7.90 20.61
CA GLY A 322 -17.77 7.41 21.87
C GLY A 322 -17.55 5.91 21.90
N ASN A 323 -18.06 5.16 20.91
CA ASN A 323 -17.91 3.72 20.84
C ASN A 323 -17.78 3.26 19.38
N LYS A 324 -16.82 2.38 19.14
CA LYS A 324 -16.70 1.56 17.92
C LYS A 324 -18.00 0.76 17.73
N ALA A 325 -18.49 0.65 16.49
CA ALA A 325 -19.59 -0.25 16.18
C ALA A 325 -19.04 -1.55 15.58
N THR A 326 -19.40 -2.67 16.21
CA THR A 326 -19.15 -4.00 15.65
C THR A 326 -20.22 -4.31 14.61
N VAL A 327 -19.80 -4.71 13.41
CA VAL A 327 -20.70 -5.22 12.38
C VAL A 327 -21.08 -6.65 12.75
N GLN A 328 -22.39 -6.90 12.84
CA GLN A 328 -22.95 -8.23 13.09
C GLN A 328 -22.79 -9.12 11.84
N ALA A 329 -22.92 -10.43 12.01
CA ALA A 329 -22.81 -11.40 10.92
C ALA A 329 -23.83 -11.15 9.79
N ASP A 330 -24.96 -10.52 10.09
CA ASP A 330 -26.00 -10.14 9.12
C ASP A 330 -25.75 -8.78 8.44
N GLY A 331 -24.58 -8.17 8.69
CA GLY A 331 -24.18 -6.87 8.15
C GLY A 331 -24.78 -5.66 8.87
N SER A 332 -25.58 -5.87 9.92
CA SER A 332 -26.16 -4.78 10.71
C SER A 332 -25.15 -4.20 11.71
N PHE A 333 -25.27 -2.92 12.04
CA PHE A 333 -24.47 -2.29 13.09
C PHE A 333 -25.24 -1.20 13.82
N THR A 334 -24.85 -0.94 15.07
CA THR A 334 -25.37 0.15 15.91
C THR A 334 -24.23 0.87 16.61
N VAL A 335 -24.19 2.20 16.55
CA VAL A 335 -23.19 3.03 17.25
C VAL A 335 -23.78 3.53 18.57
N GLY A 336 -23.17 3.17 19.70
CA GLY A 336 -23.57 3.63 21.02
C GLY A 336 -23.04 5.03 21.36
N LYS A 337 -23.96 6.00 21.50
CA LYS A 337 -23.82 7.36 22.05
C LYS A 337 -22.99 8.35 21.21
N VAL A 338 -23.70 9.33 20.63
CA VAL A 338 -23.13 10.58 20.13
C VAL A 338 -23.50 11.71 21.09
N THR A 339 -22.53 12.29 21.80
CA THR A 339 -22.76 13.44 22.69
C THR A 339 -21.95 14.66 22.27
N LYS A 340 -22.60 15.58 21.54
CA LYS A 340 -22.93 16.97 21.95
C LYS A 340 -22.89 17.98 20.79
N GLY A 341 -24.07 18.54 20.48
CA GLY A 341 -24.27 19.75 19.67
C GLY A 341 -25.60 19.67 18.92
N ALA A 342 -26.62 20.41 19.37
CA ALA A 342 -27.92 20.46 18.71
C ALA A 342 -27.77 20.98 17.27
N GLY A 343 -27.95 20.10 16.29
CA GLY A 343 -27.82 20.38 14.88
C GLY A 343 -27.74 19.10 14.06
N SER A 344 -28.15 19.19 12.81
CA SER A 344 -28.15 18.11 11.83
C SER A 344 -26.74 17.55 11.65
N ALA A 345 -26.59 16.23 11.77
CA ALA A 345 -25.35 15.51 11.48
C ALA A 345 -25.42 14.94 10.06
N TYR A 346 -24.34 15.10 9.28
CA TYR A 346 -24.18 14.47 7.98
C TYR A 346 -23.03 13.46 8.05
N VAL A 347 -23.16 12.34 7.32
CA VAL A 347 -22.11 11.33 7.19
C VAL A 347 -21.31 11.64 5.93
N GLN A 348 -20.02 11.85 6.08
CA GLN A 348 -19.10 11.97 4.95
C GLN A 348 -17.89 11.09 5.26
N GLY A 349 -17.94 9.85 4.74
CA GLY A 349 -16.92 8.83 4.95
C GLY A 349 -17.26 7.79 6.02
N VAL A 350 -17.17 6.52 5.63
CA VAL A 350 -17.19 5.37 6.54
C VAL A 350 -15.95 4.54 6.22
N GLY A 351 -15.11 4.33 7.22
CA GLY A 351 -13.89 3.51 7.10
C GLY A 351 -14.00 2.27 7.97
N ALA A 352 -13.51 1.13 7.48
CA ALA A 352 -13.33 -0.07 8.30
C ALA A 352 -11.95 -0.01 8.98
N LYS A 353 -11.87 -0.33 10.28
CA LYS A 353 -10.63 -0.83 10.88
C LYS A 353 -10.77 -2.35 10.99
N SER A 354 -9.96 -3.10 10.25
CA SER A 354 -9.87 -4.54 10.46
C SER A 354 -9.07 -4.78 11.75
N ASN A 355 -9.78 -4.92 12.87
CA ASN A 355 -9.22 -5.49 14.09
C ASN A 355 -9.54 -6.99 14.09
N THR A 356 -8.59 -7.81 13.68
CA THR A 356 -8.40 -9.23 14.04
C THR A 356 -7.06 -9.64 13.41
N ALA A 357 -5.95 -9.86 14.13
CA ALA A 357 -5.73 -10.82 15.21
C ALA A 357 -6.29 -12.20 14.85
N SER A 358 -5.37 -13.11 14.54
CA SER A 358 -5.49 -14.54 14.28
C SER A 358 -6.71 -15.27 14.87
N SER A 359 -7.38 -16.05 14.03
CA SER A 359 -7.46 -17.52 14.14
C SER A 359 -8.08 -18.12 12.88
#